data_AF-A0A1H9UQB8-F1
#
_entry.id   AF-A0A1H9UQB8-F1
#
_cell.length_a   1.000
_cell.length_b   1.000
_cell.length_c   1.000
_cell.angle_alpha   90.00
_cell.angle_beta   90.00
_cell.angle_gamma   90.00
#
_symmetry.space_group_name_H-M   'P 1'
#
loop_
_entity.id
_entity.type
_entity.pdbx_description
1 polymer ?
#
loop_
_entity_poly.entity_id
_entity_poly.type
_entity_poly.pdbx_seq_one_letter_code
_entity_poly.pdbx_strand_id
1 'polypeptide(L)'
;MIFFLTTISEAIVYTCFALLMGSYIFSLFPADLKPKIIVSQKIKLFAVAGIAIFSFTPLLSLVTFLYEDHGLWQTLKSIIFTFGVGRAWLFLAIFSIILGLYIFFFDKKTSAIYSVIGIILIFVLIAGLGWSGHASSISPVKGFITHFTHFASVVVWVGILLIVSWFSRNTDNWSNFLKWFHVMALYCFAIVMITGLSLMNLSMEWSAYPDSWMLSYGQSLLIKHLLIIPLIGYAFINGIVMKRKLKKEGSFDPRPWTRVEFFVILLIFVATGAMSQQSPPSNIAQILSSEGISPLFGLFYDGAIQPSLNAQLVPKFDGILLGIVSICFFTVSILTFFKKMPPLFSFIMSILVVISAYLALLLSVQVV
;
A
#
# COMPACT_ATOMS: atom_id res chain seq x y z
N MET A 1 -4.31 -7.69 -19.54
CA MET A 1 -5.48 -8.03 -18.69
C MET A 1 -5.05 -8.66 -17.35
N ILE A 2 -4.21 -9.71 -17.37
CA ILE A 2 -3.76 -10.41 -16.14
C ILE A 2 -2.99 -9.50 -15.17
N PHE A 3 -2.05 -8.68 -15.66
CA PHE A 3 -1.29 -7.73 -14.82
C PHE A 3 -2.18 -6.75 -14.03
N PHE A 4 -3.23 -6.23 -14.67
CA PHE A 4 -4.17 -5.32 -13.99
C PHE A 4 -4.96 -6.06 -12.90
N LEU A 5 -5.39 -7.29 -13.21
CA LEU A 5 -6.10 -8.14 -12.24
C LEU A 5 -5.23 -8.44 -11.01
N THR A 6 -3.98 -8.87 -11.19
CA THR A 6 -3.07 -9.15 -10.07
C THR A 6 -2.78 -7.90 -9.24
N THR A 7 -2.54 -6.77 -9.90
CA THR A 7 -2.31 -5.48 -9.24
C THR A 7 -3.47 -5.09 -8.31
N ILE A 8 -4.71 -5.14 -8.83
CA ILE A 8 -5.90 -4.78 -8.05
C ILE A 8 -6.18 -5.82 -6.96
N SER A 9 -6.02 -7.11 -7.25
CA SER A 9 -6.16 -8.17 -6.25
C SER A 9 -5.25 -7.94 -5.05
N GLU A 10 -3.98 -7.57 -5.27
CA GLU A 10 -3.07 -7.27 -4.16
C GLU A 10 -3.50 -6.06 -3.33
N ALA A 11 -3.93 -4.97 -3.97
CA ALA A 11 -4.44 -3.81 -3.25
C ALA A 11 -5.68 -4.16 -2.40
N ILE A 12 -6.53 -5.06 -2.89
CA ILE A 12 -7.67 -5.59 -2.13
C ILE A 12 -7.21 -6.43 -0.95
N VAL A 13 -6.23 -7.34 -1.13
CA VAL A 13 -5.66 -8.14 -0.02
C VAL A 13 -5.17 -7.22 1.09
N TYR A 14 -4.38 -6.19 0.76
CA TYR A 14 -3.86 -5.23 1.74
C TYR A 14 -4.98 -4.52 2.49
N THR A 15 -6.05 -4.16 1.78
CA THR A 15 -7.24 -3.54 2.36
C THR A 15 -8.00 -4.50 3.29
N CYS A 16 -8.09 -5.78 2.94
CA CYS A 16 -8.71 -6.81 3.79
C CYS A 16 -7.94 -6.98 5.12
N PHE A 17 -6.60 -7.06 5.06
CA PHE A 17 -5.75 -7.10 6.25
C PHE A 17 -5.95 -5.85 7.12
N ALA A 18 -5.90 -4.65 6.52
CA ALA A 18 -6.12 -3.39 7.22
C ALA A 18 -7.49 -3.35 7.92
N LEU A 19 -8.57 -3.75 7.22
CA LEU A 19 -9.92 -3.78 7.78
C LEU A 19 -9.99 -4.68 9.02
N LEU A 20 -9.47 -5.90 8.93
CA LEU A 20 -9.50 -6.86 10.03
C LEU A 20 -8.68 -6.37 11.22
N MET A 21 -7.45 -5.91 10.98
CA MET A 21 -6.57 -5.42 12.03
C MET A 21 -7.18 -4.22 12.75
N GLY A 22 -7.65 -3.21 12.01
CA GLY A 22 -8.32 -2.05 12.59
C GLY A 22 -9.53 -2.43 13.43
N SER A 23 -10.31 -3.42 12.98
CA SER A 23 -11.51 -3.86 13.69
C SER A 23 -11.20 -4.46 15.07
N TYR A 24 -10.13 -5.25 15.18
CA TYR A 24 -9.71 -5.84 16.45
C TYR A 24 -8.92 -4.87 17.33
N ILE A 25 -8.13 -3.96 16.75
CA ILE A 25 -7.47 -2.92 17.55
C ILE A 25 -8.52 -2.05 18.22
N PHE A 26 -9.54 -1.60 17.48
CA PHE A 26 -10.56 -0.76 18.08
C PHE A 26 -11.33 -1.45 19.20
N SER A 27 -11.54 -2.77 19.19
CA SER A 27 -12.21 -3.46 20.29
C SER A 27 -11.38 -3.52 21.57
N LEU A 28 -10.07 -3.27 21.52
CA LEU A 28 -9.21 -3.17 22.71
C LEU A 28 -9.31 -1.82 23.42
N PHE A 29 -9.73 -0.76 22.73
CA PHE A 29 -9.78 0.58 23.30
C PHE A 29 -11.10 0.85 24.04
N PRO A 30 -11.06 1.49 25.23
CA PRO A 30 -12.24 2.04 25.92
C PRO A 30 -13.09 2.97 25.05
N ALA A 31 -14.37 3.12 25.39
CA ALA A 31 -15.34 3.88 24.62
C ALA A 31 -15.10 5.41 24.64
N ASP A 32 -14.46 5.93 25.68
CA ASP A 32 -14.10 7.35 25.86
C ASP A 32 -12.89 7.79 25.02
N LEU A 33 -12.14 6.83 24.46
CA LEU A 33 -10.95 7.07 23.64
C LEU A 33 -11.20 6.97 22.13
N LYS A 34 -12.42 6.67 21.70
CA LYS A 34 -12.75 6.44 20.29
C LYS A 34 -14.20 6.84 19.97
N PRO A 35 -14.51 7.21 18.72
CA PRO A 35 -15.89 7.30 18.28
C PRO A 35 -16.58 5.93 18.32
N LYS A 36 -17.92 5.94 18.29
CA LYS A 36 -18.71 4.70 18.19
C LYS A 36 -18.47 4.04 16.85
N ILE A 37 -17.77 2.91 16.86
CA ILE A 37 -17.41 2.15 15.66
C ILE A 37 -18.27 0.88 15.59
N ILE A 38 -18.84 0.61 14.42
CA ILE A 38 -19.62 -0.60 14.18
C ILE A 38 -19.16 -1.25 12.87
N VAL A 39 -18.43 -2.34 12.98
CA VAL A 39 -18.05 -3.22 11.86
C VAL A 39 -18.86 -4.50 11.98
N SER A 40 -19.64 -4.85 10.96
CA SER A 40 -20.46 -6.06 11.00
C SER A 40 -19.62 -7.32 10.84
N GLN A 41 -20.07 -8.42 11.44
CA GLN A 41 -19.45 -9.74 11.29
C GLN A 41 -19.31 -10.14 9.81
N LYS A 42 -20.33 -9.87 8.99
CA LYS A 42 -20.34 -10.15 7.55
C LYS A 42 -19.16 -9.49 6.83
N ILE A 43 -18.88 -8.23 7.14
CA ILE A 43 -17.78 -7.49 6.50
C ILE A 43 -16.42 -8.11 6.88
N LYS A 44 -16.25 -8.52 8.13
CA LYS A 44 -15.03 -9.23 8.57
C LYS A 44 -14.88 -10.58 7.87
N LEU A 45 -15.97 -11.35 7.75
CA LEU A 45 -15.96 -12.62 7.02
C LEU A 45 -15.63 -12.42 5.52
N PHE A 46 -16.20 -11.40 4.89
CA PHE A 46 -15.84 -11.04 3.51
C PHE A 46 -14.38 -10.62 3.37
N ALA A 47 -13.83 -9.87 4.33
CA ALA A 47 -12.42 -9.50 4.31
C ALA A 47 -11.51 -10.73 4.43
N VAL A 48 -11.81 -11.68 5.32
CA VAL A 48 -11.03 -12.93 5.44
C VAL A 48 -11.15 -13.80 4.18
N ALA A 49 -12.36 -13.94 3.63
CA ALA A 49 -12.53 -14.63 2.35
C ALA A 49 -11.76 -13.94 1.22
N GLY A 50 -11.76 -12.60 1.22
CA GLY A 50 -10.99 -11.77 0.29
C GLY A 50 -9.48 -12.05 0.36
N ILE A 51 -8.90 -12.22 1.55
CA ILE A 51 -7.49 -12.61 1.69
C ILE A 51 -7.23 -13.92 0.95
N ALA A 52 -8.04 -14.96 1.18
CA ALA A 52 -7.85 -16.26 0.53
C ALA A 52 -8.07 -16.23 -0.99
N ILE A 53 -9.11 -15.53 -1.47
CA ILE A 53 -9.49 -15.48 -2.88
C ILE A 53 -8.53 -14.60 -3.69
N PHE A 54 -8.29 -13.37 -3.26
CA PHE A 54 -7.49 -12.42 -4.04
C PHE A 54 -5.99 -12.74 -3.99
N SER A 55 -5.49 -13.36 -2.92
CA SER A 55 -4.11 -13.86 -2.88
C SER A 55 -3.85 -15.05 -3.81
N PHE A 56 -4.89 -15.67 -4.40
CA PHE A 56 -4.74 -16.70 -5.43
C PHE A 56 -4.41 -16.12 -6.81
N THR A 57 -4.65 -14.82 -7.05
CA THR A 57 -4.51 -14.23 -8.39
C THR A 57 -3.08 -14.33 -8.96
N PRO A 58 -1.99 -14.17 -8.18
CA PRO A 58 -0.63 -14.44 -8.68
C PRO A 58 -0.42 -15.88 -9.14
N LEU A 59 -1.04 -16.87 -8.48
CA LEU A 59 -0.96 -18.28 -8.92
C LEU A 59 -1.67 -18.47 -10.25
N LEU A 60 -2.80 -17.80 -10.47
CA LEU A 60 -3.50 -17.86 -11.76
C LEU A 60 -2.62 -17.41 -12.92
N SER A 61 -1.80 -16.36 -12.70
CA SER A 61 -0.85 -15.88 -13.71
C SER A 61 0.20 -16.94 -14.06
N LEU A 62 0.70 -17.66 -13.06
CA LEU A 62 1.65 -18.76 -13.27
C LEU A 62 0.98 -19.96 -13.97
N VAL A 63 -0.28 -20.26 -13.65
CA VAL A 63 -1.05 -21.30 -14.34
C VAL A 63 -1.22 -20.94 -15.81
N THR A 64 -1.62 -19.71 -16.12
CA THR A 64 -1.79 -19.27 -17.52
C THR A 64 -0.49 -19.28 -18.31
N PHE A 65 0.66 -19.19 -17.64
CA PHE A 65 1.97 -19.27 -18.30
C PHE A 65 2.41 -20.72 -18.56
N LEU A 66 2.07 -21.66 -17.67
CA LEU A 66 2.59 -23.04 -17.72
C LEU A 66 1.57 -24.10 -18.22
N TYR A 67 0.28 -23.76 -18.34
CA TYR A 67 -0.76 -24.77 -18.60
C TYR A 67 -0.68 -25.39 -20.00
N GLU A 68 -0.13 -24.67 -20.99
CA GLU A 68 -0.01 -25.15 -22.37
C GLU A 68 0.93 -26.34 -22.49
N ASP A 69 1.94 -26.44 -21.62
CA ASP A 69 2.97 -27.48 -21.68
C ASP A 69 2.61 -28.77 -20.92
N HIS A 70 1.77 -28.67 -19.88
CA HIS A 70 1.57 -29.77 -18.92
C HIS A 70 0.11 -30.12 -18.63
N GLY A 71 -0.86 -29.36 -19.16
CA GLY A 71 -2.27 -29.50 -18.84
C GLY A 71 -2.65 -28.84 -17.50
N LEU A 72 -3.91 -28.40 -17.39
CA LEU A 72 -4.38 -27.53 -16.30
C LEU A 72 -4.25 -28.19 -14.91
N TRP A 73 -4.61 -29.47 -14.78
CA TRP A 73 -4.62 -30.15 -13.49
C TRP A 73 -3.20 -30.43 -12.96
N GLN A 74 -2.31 -30.93 -13.82
CA GLN A 74 -0.90 -31.17 -13.46
C GLN A 74 -0.20 -29.86 -13.11
N THR A 75 -0.46 -28.80 -13.88
CA THR A 75 0.09 -27.45 -13.64
C THR A 75 -0.36 -26.89 -12.30
N LEU A 76 -1.67 -26.92 -12.00
CA LEU A 76 -2.19 -26.47 -10.71
C LEU A 76 -1.62 -27.28 -9.54
N LYS A 77 -1.58 -28.61 -9.66
CA LYS A 77 -1.00 -29.48 -8.61
C LYS A 77 0.47 -29.16 -8.39
N SER A 78 1.24 -28.96 -9.46
CA SER A 78 2.64 -28.56 -9.35
C SER A 78 2.76 -27.21 -8.64
N ILE A 79 2.13 -26.15 -9.18
CA ILE A 79 2.20 -24.79 -8.63
C ILE A 79 1.84 -24.75 -7.14
N ILE A 80 0.73 -25.37 -6.75
CA ILE A 80 0.23 -25.32 -5.38
C ILE A 80 1.16 -26.04 -4.40
N PHE A 81 1.70 -27.21 -4.76
CA PHE A 81 2.43 -28.08 -3.81
C PHE A 81 3.96 -28.00 -3.91
N THR A 82 4.51 -27.54 -5.04
CA THR A 82 5.97 -27.48 -5.26
C THR A 82 6.51 -26.05 -5.21
N PHE A 83 5.81 -25.07 -5.77
CA PHE A 83 6.30 -23.68 -5.81
C PHE A 83 6.10 -22.99 -4.46
N GLY A 84 7.08 -22.15 -4.07
CA GLY A 84 7.03 -21.40 -2.81
C GLY A 84 5.79 -20.50 -2.70
N VAL A 85 5.41 -19.85 -3.81
CA VAL A 85 4.21 -19.01 -3.89
C VAL A 85 2.93 -19.83 -3.65
N GLY A 86 2.86 -21.06 -4.16
CA GLY A 86 1.73 -21.96 -3.96
C GLY A 86 1.59 -22.45 -2.52
N ARG A 87 2.71 -22.84 -1.89
CA ARG A 87 2.74 -23.24 -0.48
C ARG A 87 2.34 -22.10 0.45
N ALA A 88 2.75 -20.87 0.15
CA ALA A 88 2.33 -19.71 0.91
C ALA A 88 0.86 -19.37 0.74
N TRP A 89 0.32 -19.50 -0.48
CA TRP A 89 -1.13 -19.38 -0.67
C TRP A 89 -1.90 -20.44 0.12
N LEU A 90 -1.46 -21.71 0.13
CA LEU A 90 -2.07 -22.75 0.97
C LEU A 90 -2.06 -22.38 2.45
N PHE A 91 -0.92 -21.89 2.94
CA PHE A 91 -0.79 -21.41 4.32
C PHE A 91 -1.80 -20.29 4.60
N LEU A 92 -1.89 -19.29 3.73
CA LEU A 92 -2.85 -18.18 3.85
C LEU A 92 -4.29 -18.66 3.80
N ALA A 93 -4.63 -19.59 2.91
CA ALA A 93 -5.96 -20.15 2.78
C ALA A 93 -6.38 -20.89 4.06
N ILE A 94 -5.52 -21.76 4.60
CA ILE A 94 -5.77 -22.51 5.84
C ILE A 94 -5.98 -21.56 7.02
N PHE A 95 -5.06 -20.61 7.24
CA PHE A 95 -5.19 -19.66 8.35
C PHE A 95 -6.33 -18.66 8.15
N SER A 96 -6.71 -18.36 6.91
CA SER A 96 -7.92 -17.58 6.63
C SER A 96 -9.18 -18.37 6.99
N ILE A 97 -9.25 -19.68 6.71
CA ILE A 97 -10.37 -20.52 7.16
C ILE A 97 -10.45 -20.53 8.70
N ILE A 98 -9.31 -20.72 9.38
CA ILE A 98 -9.25 -20.68 10.85
C ILE A 98 -9.74 -19.32 11.38
N LEU A 99 -9.25 -18.21 10.82
CA LEU A 99 -9.69 -16.87 11.21
C LEU A 99 -11.17 -16.62 10.89
N GLY A 100 -11.68 -17.17 9.79
CA GLY A 100 -13.09 -17.10 9.39
C GLY A 100 -14.00 -17.81 10.38
N LEU A 101 -13.65 -19.05 10.76
CA LEU A 101 -14.35 -19.81 11.82
C LEU A 101 -14.27 -19.06 13.15
N TYR A 102 -13.10 -18.50 13.48
CA TYR A 102 -12.91 -17.70 14.68
C TYR A 102 -13.86 -16.50 14.73
N ILE A 103 -13.95 -15.72 13.65
CA ILE A 103 -14.90 -14.60 13.54
C ILE A 103 -16.34 -15.09 13.64
N PHE A 104 -16.68 -16.21 12.99
CA PHE A 104 -18.04 -16.77 13.00
C PHE A 104 -18.52 -17.10 14.42
N PHE A 105 -17.67 -17.75 15.22
CA PHE A 105 -18.03 -18.20 16.57
C PHE A 105 -17.85 -17.12 17.65
N PHE A 106 -16.89 -16.20 17.50
CA PHE A 106 -16.44 -15.36 18.62
C PHE A 106 -16.60 -13.84 18.42
N ASP A 107 -16.98 -13.30 17.25
CA ASP A 107 -16.94 -11.83 17.10
C ASP A 107 -17.99 -11.05 17.91
N LYS A 108 -19.03 -11.71 18.43
CA LYS A 108 -19.98 -11.12 19.40
C LYS A 108 -19.43 -11.03 20.82
N LYS A 109 -18.30 -11.68 21.12
CA LYS A 109 -17.69 -11.67 22.45
C LYS A 109 -16.94 -10.35 22.67
N THR A 110 -17.13 -9.76 23.84
CA THR A 110 -16.62 -8.42 24.16
C THR A 110 -15.32 -8.40 24.95
N SER A 111 -14.86 -9.55 25.47
CA SER A 111 -13.60 -9.62 26.23
C SER A 111 -12.39 -9.33 25.34
N ALA A 112 -11.42 -8.58 25.87
CA ALA A 112 -10.21 -8.17 25.17
C ALA A 112 -9.40 -9.36 24.64
N ILE A 113 -9.44 -10.51 25.33
CA ILE A 113 -8.73 -11.73 24.92
C ILE A 113 -9.09 -12.18 23.50
N TYR A 114 -10.37 -12.01 23.10
CA TYR A 114 -10.80 -12.39 21.76
C TYR A 114 -10.22 -11.46 20.68
N SER A 115 -10.02 -10.19 21.04
CA SER A 115 -9.41 -9.22 20.13
C SER A 115 -7.91 -9.49 19.98
N VAL A 116 -7.23 -9.85 21.07
CA VAL A 116 -5.82 -10.22 21.06
C VAL A 116 -5.59 -11.48 20.21
N ILE A 117 -6.39 -12.53 20.38
CA ILE A 117 -6.30 -13.74 19.57
C ILE A 117 -6.52 -13.43 18.09
N GLY A 118 -7.52 -12.60 17.76
CA GLY A 118 -7.76 -12.14 16.38
C GLY A 118 -6.55 -11.43 15.77
N ILE A 119 -5.91 -10.53 16.53
CA ILE A 119 -4.67 -9.84 16.10
C ILE A 119 -3.53 -10.82 15.88
N ILE A 120 -3.33 -11.78 16.78
CA ILE A 120 -2.30 -12.82 16.64
C ILE A 120 -2.51 -13.62 15.36
N LEU A 121 -3.74 -14.07 15.08
CA LEU A 121 -4.06 -14.79 13.84
C LEU A 121 -3.77 -13.96 12.58
N ILE A 122 -4.03 -12.64 12.62
CA ILE A 122 -3.68 -11.74 11.53
C ILE A 122 -2.16 -11.62 11.37
N PHE A 123 -1.40 -11.53 12.47
CA PHE A 123 0.07 -11.55 12.39
C PHE A 123 0.61 -12.85 11.84
N VAL A 124 0.01 -14.00 12.15
CA VAL A 124 0.37 -15.29 11.53
C VAL A 124 0.15 -15.24 10.01
N LEU A 125 -0.98 -14.69 9.55
CA LEU A 125 -1.22 -14.48 8.12
C LEU A 125 -0.19 -13.53 7.47
N ILE A 126 0.16 -12.43 8.16
CA ILE A 126 1.20 -11.48 7.70
C ILE A 126 2.57 -12.17 7.59
N ALA A 127 2.91 -13.06 8.53
CA ALA A 127 4.12 -13.88 8.45
C ALA A 127 4.11 -14.80 7.23
N GLY A 128 2.96 -15.40 6.90
CA GLY A 128 2.79 -16.19 5.67
C GLY A 128 3.16 -15.40 4.41
N LEU A 129 2.68 -14.17 4.29
CA LEU A 129 3.02 -13.28 3.16
C LEU A 129 4.49 -12.87 3.14
N GLY A 130 5.06 -12.56 4.30
CA GLY A 130 6.48 -12.21 4.41
C GLY A 130 7.41 -13.36 4.03
N TRP A 131 7.01 -14.60 4.31
CA TRP A 131 7.82 -15.78 4.04
C TRP A 131 8.01 -16.05 2.54
N SER A 132 6.98 -15.85 1.71
CA SER A 132 7.05 -16.06 0.26
C SER A 132 7.39 -14.81 -0.55
N GLY A 133 7.61 -13.67 0.10
CA GLY A 133 7.90 -12.42 -0.59
C GLY A 133 9.29 -12.41 -1.25
N HIS A 134 9.44 -11.61 -2.32
CA HIS A 134 10.71 -11.44 -3.05
C HIS A 134 11.91 -11.12 -2.14
N ALA A 135 11.70 -10.30 -1.11
CA ALA A 135 12.76 -9.93 -0.17
C ALA A 135 13.34 -11.16 0.56
N SER A 136 12.49 -12.13 0.92
CA SER A 136 12.89 -13.39 1.58
C SER A 136 13.58 -14.35 0.60
N SER A 137 13.30 -14.23 -0.70
CA SER A 137 14.04 -14.97 -1.73
C SER A 137 15.48 -14.47 -1.87
N ILE A 138 15.69 -13.16 -1.73
CA ILE A 138 17.02 -12.52 -1.83
C ILE A 138 17.80 -12.69 -0.53
N SER A 139 17.18 -12.39 0.62
CA SER A 139 17.78 -12.52 1.94
C SER A 139 16.77 -13.13 2.90
N PRO A 140 16.81 -14.45 3.18
CA PRO A 140 15.75 -15.16 3.89
C PRO A 140 15.31 -14.53 5.21
N VAL A 141 16.25 -14.32 6.14
CA VAL A 141 15.92 -13.81 7.48
C VAL A 141 15.66 -12.30 7.44
N LYS A 142 16.56 -11.53 6.83
CA LYS A 142 16.45 -10.06 6.81
C LYS A 142 15.25 -9.61 5.97
N GLY A 143 15.02 -10.22 4.82
CA GLY A 143 13.88 -9.97 3.95
C GLY A 143 12.56 -10.29 4.64
N PHE A 144 12.47 -11.44 5.31
CA PHE A 144 11.28 -11.82 6.09
C PHE A 144 10.96 -10.80 7.19
N ILE A 145 11.94 -10.50 8.05
CA ILE A 145 11.73 -9.57 9.18
C ILE A 145 11.36 -8.19 8.65
N THR A 146 12.08 -7.68 7.65
CA THR A 146 11.83 -6.34 7.10
C THR A 146 10.43 -6.26 6.47
N HIS A 147 10.04 -7.27 5.68
CA HIS A 147 8.72 -7.29 5.05
C HIS A 147 7.59 -7.48 6.07
N PHE A 148 7.75 -8.39 7.03
CA PHE A 148 6.80 -8.60 8.12
C PHE A 148 6.56 -7.29 8.89
N THR A 149 7.63 -6.65 9.35
CA THR A 149 7.56 -5.40 10.12
C THR A 149 6.97 -4.26 9.30
N HIS A 150 7.33 -4.17 8.01
CA HIS A 150 6.75 -3.20 7.08
C HIS A 150 5.23 -3.38 6.97
N PHE A 151 4.79 -4.58 6.57
CA PHE A 151 3.39 -4.85 6.30
C PHE A 151 2.53 -4.82 7.57
N ALA A 152 3.04 -5.33 8.70
CA ALA A 152 2.40 -5.20 10.01
C ALA A 152 2.15 -3.73 10.38
N SER A 153 3.15 -2.87 10.21
CA SER A 153 3.03 -1.43 10.52
C SER A 153 2.03 -0.73 9.61
N VAL A 154 2.03 -1.06 8.31
CA VAL A 154 1.03 -0.58 7.34
C VAL A 154 -0.37 -0.99 7.77
N VAL A 155 -0.59 -2.29 8.04
CA VAL A 155 -1.92 -2.85 8.34
C VAL A 155 -2.47 -2.32 9.66
N VAL A 156 -1.63 -2.09 10.68
CA VAL A 156 -2.02 -1.43 11.93
C VAL A 156 -2.44 0.02 11.68
N TRP A 157 -1.57 0.83 11.06
CA TRP A 157 -1.84 2.26 10.85
C TRP A 157 -3.04 2.49 9.92
N VAL A 158 -2.99 1.90 8.73
CA VAL A 158 -4.04 2.05 7.71
C VAL A 158 -5.34 1.39 8.17
N GLY A 159 -5.27 0.29 8.92
CA GLY A 159 -6.45 -0.36 9.45
C GLY A 159 -7.24 0.51 10.40
N ILE A 160 -6.57 1.17 11.34
CA ILE A 160 -7.22 2.13 12.25
C ILE A 160 -7.82 3.30 11.44
N LEU A 161 -7.09 3.86 10.48
CA LEU A 161 -7.56 4.94 9.63
C LEU A 161 -8.81 4.54 8.81
N LEU A 162 -8.78 3.36 8.19
CA LEU A 162 -9.89 2.81 7.40
C LEU A 162 -11.14 2.64 8.26
N ILE A 163 -10.99 2.00 9.43
CA ILE A 163 -12.11 1.72 10.31
C ILE A 163 -12.72 3.01 10.86
N VAL A 164 -11.91 3.98 11.30
CA VAL A 164 -12.47 5.24 11.81
C VAL A 164 -13.14 6.05 10.70
N SER A 165 -12.63 6.01 9.46
CA SER A 165 -13.14 6.81 8.34
C SER A 165 -14.51 6.34 7.83
N TRP A 166 -14.74 5.02 7.83
CA TRP A 166 -15.90 4.40 7.20
C TRP A 166 -16.90 3.79 8.17
N PHE A 167 -16.47 3.40 9.37
CA PHE A 167 -17.29 2.64 10.31
C PHE A 167 -17.65 3.40 11.60
N SER A 168 -17.15 4.63 11.77
CA SER A 168 -17.60 5.53 12.84
C SER A 168 -19.04 6.02 12.59
N ARG A 169 -19.91 5.90 13.60
CA ARG A 169 -21.31 6.30 13.56
C ARG A 169 -21.58 7.70 14.10
N ASN A 170 -20.64 8.25 14.85
CA ASN A 170 -20.68 9.60 15.41
C ASN A 170 -19.29 10.23 15.35
N THR A 171 -19.19 11.49 15.78
CA THR A 171 -17.96 12.27 15.90
C THR A 171 -17.52 12.47 17.35
N ASP A 172 -18.22 11.83 18.30
CA ASP A 172 -17.90 11.86 19.72
C ASP A 172 -16.50 11.29 19.98
N ASN A 173 -15.81 11.82 20.99
CA ASN A 173 -14.46 11.39 21.41
C ASN A 173 -13.38 11.46 20.31
N TRP A 174 -13.64 12.08 19.16
CA TRP A 174 -12.67 12.16 18.07
C TRP A 174 -11.36 12.85 18.47
N SER A 175 -11.45 13.87 19.33
CA SER A 175 -10.26 14.54 19.88
C SER A 175 -9.41 13.60 20.74
N ASN A 176 -10.03 12.70 21.51
CA ASN A 176 -9.31 11.69 22.29
C ASN A 176 -8.73 10.61 21.38
N PHE A 177 -9.47 10.19 20.34
CA PHE A 177 -8.97 9.30 19.30
C PHE A 177 -7.68 9.83 18.67
N LEU A 178 -7.68 11.09 18.22
CA LEU A 178 -6.50 11.69 17.60
C LEU A 178 -5.29 11.79 18.52
N LYS A 179 -5.46 11.84 19.85
CA LYS A 179 -4.31 11.91 20.79
C LYS A 179 -3.46 10.65 20.72
N TRP A 180 -4.07 9.47 20.75
CA TRP A 180 -3.33 8.21 20.71
C TRP A 180 -3.04 7.75 19.28
N PHE A 181 -4.00 7.95 18.36
CA PHE A 181 -3.83 7.52 16.97
C PHE A 181 -2.68 8.26 16.28
N HIS A 182 -2.53 9.57 16.52
CA HIS A 182 -1.42 10.33 15.93
C HIS A 182 -0.05 9.79 16.36
N VAL A 183 0.10 9.40 17.62
CA VAL A 183 1.34 8.81 18.13
C VAL A 183 1.59 7.46 17.49
N MET A 184 0.57 6.59 17.44
CA MET A 184 0.66 5.29 16.75
C MET A 184 1.02 5.45 15.27
N ALA A 185 0.32 6.34 14.55
CA ALA A 185 0.54 6.62 13.15
C ALA A 185 1.97 7.12 12.88
N LEU A 186 2.51 7.99 13.74
CA LEU A 186 3.89 8.47 13.63
C LEU A 186 4.91 7.32 13.76
N TYR A 187 4.74 6.45 14.77
CA TYR A 187 5.62 5.28 14.95
C TYR A 187 5.51 4.31 13.77
N CYS A 188 4.29 3.95 13.36
CA CYS A 188 4.08 3.08 12.20
C CYS A 188 4.67 3.69 10.93
N PHE A 189 4.46 4.98 10.68
CA PHE A 189 5.01 5.66 9.51
C PHE A 189 6.54 5.67 9.52
N ALA A 190 7.18 5.95 10.66
CA ALA A 190 8.62 5.89 10.79
C ALA A 190 9.16 4.48 10.50
N ILE A 191 8.52 3.44 11.05
CA ILE A 191 8.88 2.05 10.77
C ILE A 191 8.70 1.71 9.29
N VAL A 192 7.58 2.12 8.68
CA VAL A 192 7.29 1.91 7.25
C VAL A 192 8.32 2.59 6.35
N MET A 193 8.77 3.80 6.69
CA MET A 193 9.82 4.50 5.95
C MET A 193 11.16 3.76 6.04
N ILE A 194 11.60 3.39 7.25
CA ILE A 194 12.88 2.68 7.45
C ILE A 194 12.86 1.32 6.76
N THR A 195 11.81 0.53 6.99
CA THR A 195 11.67 -0.80 6.39
C THR A 195 11.44 -0.72 4.87
N GLY A 196 10.72 0.28 4.38
CA GLY A 196 10.51 0.50 2.95
C GLY A 196 11.81 0.80 2.20
N LEU A 197 12.63 1.71 2.74
CA LEU A 197 13.96 2.00 2.20
C LEU A 197 14.89 0.79 2.31
N SER A 198 14.78 -0.01 3.38
CA SER A 198 15.53 -1.26 3.51
C SER A 198 15.09 -2.32 2.51
N LEU A 199 13.79 -2.44 2.21
CA LEU A 199 13.29 -3.35 1.17
C LEU A 199 13.76 -2.91 -0.21
N MET A 200 13.72 -1.62 -0.50
CA MET A 200 14.29 -1.05 -1.73
C MET A 200 15.78 -1.41 -1.85
N ASN A 201 16.56 -1.24 -0.76
CA ASN A 201 17.99 -1.58 -0.74
C ASN A 201 18.28 -3.08 -0.87
N LEU A 202 17.32 -3.95 -0.55
CA LEU A 202 17.45 -5.39 -0.82
C LEU A 202 17.23 -5.72 -2.29
N SER A 203 16.46 -4.89 -3.01
CA SER A 203 16.16 -5.10 -4.44
C SER A 203 17.13 -4.38 -5.37
N MET A 204 17.61 -3.19 -5.00
CA MET A 204 18.59 -2.41 -5.75
C MET A 204 19.35 -1.45 -4.84
N GLU A 205 20.58 -1.10 -5.23
CA GLU A 205 21.32 -0.02 -4.57
C GLU A 205 20.61 1.32 -4.77
N TRP A 206 20.68 2.21 -3.77
CA TRP A 206 20.04 3.52 -3.85
C TRP A 206 20.56 4.41 -4.99
N SER A 207 21.85 4.27 -5.32
CA SER A 207 22.49 4.95 -6.46
C SER A 207 21.83 4.59 -7.79
N ALA A 208 21.37 3.35 -7.94
CA ALA A 208 20.72 2.84 -9.14
C ALA A 208 19.22 3.21 -9.23
N TYR A 209 18.69 4.00 -8.29
CA TYR A 209 17.28 4.34 -8.29
C TYR A 209 16.85 5.14 -9.53
N PRO A 210 17.58 6.19 -9.99
CA PRO A 210 17.25 6.88 -11.23
C PRO A 210 17.28 5.93 -12.44
N ASP A 211 18.28 5.04 -12.53
CA ASP A 211 18.42 4.06 -13.61
C ASP A 211 17.22 3.11 -13.66
N SER A 212 16.70 2.74 -12.49
CA SER A 212 15.51 1.87 -12.39
C SER A 212 14.27 2.47 -13.02
N TRP A 213 14.20 3.81 -13.22
CA TRP A 213 13.04 4.45 -13.84
C TRP A 213 12.88 4.05 -15.30
N MET A 214 13.92 3.52 -15.96
CA MET A 214 13.75 2.94 -17.30
C MET A 214 12.92 1.65 -17.26
N LEU A 215 12.79 1.00 -16.10
CA LEU A 215 12.06 -0.25 -15.89
C LEU A 215 10.67 -0.02 -15.29
N SER A 216 9.73 -0.93 -15.59
CA SER A 216 8.37 -0.84 -15.06
C SER A 216 8.32 -0.88 -13.52
N TYR A 217 9.21 -1.64 -12.88
CA TYR A 217 9.36 -1.67 -11.43
C TYR A 217 9.69 -0.29 -10.86
N GLY A 218 10.72 0.37 -11.42
CA GLY A 218 11.16 1.69 -10.94
C GLY A 218 10.12 2.76 -11.18
N GLN A 219 9.35 2.66 -12.28
CA GLN A 219 8.18 3.51 -12.54
C GLN A 219 7.09 3.35 -11.46
N SER A 220 6.70 2.11 -11.13
CA SER A 220 5.72 1.85 -10.07
C SER A 220 6.21 2.35 -8.71
N LEU A 221 7.49 2.14 -8.40
CA LEU A 221 8.13 2.63 -7.18
C LEU A 221 8.20 4.17 -7.13
N LEU A 222 8.47 4.83 -8.26
CA LEU A 222 8.46 6.30 -8.36
C LEU A 222 7.08 6.86 -8.08
N ILE A 223 6.04 6.32 -8.72
CA ILE A 223 4.64 6.72 -8.46
C ILE A 223 4.30 6.54 -6.98
N LYS A 224 4.73 5.43 -6.36
CA LYS A 224 4.56 5.18 -4.93
C LYS A 224 5.22 6.27 -4.07
N HIS A 225 6.47 6.65 -4.34
CA HIS A 225 7.15 7.72 -3.61
C HIS A 225 6.46 9.08 -3.80
N LEU A 226 6.02 9.40 -5.02
CA LEU A 226 5.31 10.65 -5.29
C LEU A 226 3.96 10.72 -4.58
N LEU A 227 3.24 9.60 -4.44
CA LEU A 227 1.99 9.53 -3.67
C LEU A 227 2.20 9.72 -2.15
N ILE A 228 3.40 9.47 -1.62
CA ILE A 228 3.71 9.75 -0.21
C ILE A 228 3.68 11.26 0.07
N ILE A 229 3.98 12.12 -0.92
CA ILE A 229 3.98 13.58 -0.76
C ILE A 229 2.58 14.10 -0.34
N PRO A 230 1.49 13.88 -1.12
CA PRO A 230 0.15 14.28 -0.69
C PRO A 230 -0.31 13.52 0.57
N LEU A 231 0.13 12.29 0.79
CA LEU A 231 -0.18 11.55 2.01
C LEU A 231 0.36 12.26 3.27
N ILE A 232 1.61 12.75 3.25
CA ILE A 232 2.17 13.56 4.33
C ILE A 232 1.35 14.84 4.53
N GLY A 233 0.90 15.46 3.44
CA GLY A 233 -0.02 16.60 3.48
C GLY A 233 -1.32 16.29 4.22
N TYR A 234 -1.96 15.16 3.91
CA TYR A 234 -3.17 14.72 4.61
C TYR A 234 -2.90 14.31 6.06
N ALA A 235 -1.78 13.66 6.35
CA ALA A 235 -1.37 13.33 7.71
C ALA A 235 -1.19 14.60 8.56
N PHE A 236 -0.63 15.67 7.98
CA PHE A 236 -0.53 16.98 8.63
C PHE A 236 -1.92 17.60 8.88
N ILE A 237 -2.79 17.61 7.86
CA ILE A 237 -4.17 18.12 7.99
C ILE A 237 -4.92 17.37 9.08
N ASN A 238 -4.94 16.03 9.01
CA ASN A 238 -5.73 15.19 9.88
C ASN A 238 -5.13 15.05 11.29
N GLY A 239 -3.80 15.07 11.40
CA GLY A 239 -3.10 14.97 12.67
C GLY A 239 -3.11 16.26 13.49
N ILE A 240 -2.82 17.40 12.85
CA ILE A 240 -2.55 18.66 13.54
C ILE A 240 -3.69 19.66 13.34
N VAL A 241 -4.04 19.96 12.09
CA VAL A 241 -4.97 21.04 11.76
C VAL A 241 -6.40 20.69 12.20
N MET A 242 -6.83 19.46 11.91
CA MET A 242 -8.13 18.92 12.26
C MET A 242 -8.35 18.89 13.78
N LYS A 243 -7.32 18.53 14.56
CA LYS A 243 -7.38 18.56 16.03
C LYS A 243 -7.63 19.96 16.58
N ARG A 244 -7.05 21.00 15.96
CA ARG A 244 -7.30 22.41 16.33
C ARG A 244 -8.72 22.83 15.94
N LYS A 245 -9.21 22.39 14.79
CA LYS A 245 -10.55 22.73 14.28
C LYS A 245 -11.66 22.12 15.14
N LEU A 246 -11.54 20.83 15.50
CA LEU A 246 -12.50 20.14 16.37
C LEU A 246 -12.66 20.78 17.75
N LYS A 247 -11.63 21.48 18.26
CA LYS A 247 -11.72 22.24 19.52
C LYS A 247 -12.51 23.55 19.39
N LYS A 248 -12.56 24.13 18.18
CA LYS A 248 -13.20 25.43 17.91
C LYS A 248 -14.62 25.27 17.35
N GLU A 249 -14.83 24.25 16.53
CA GLU A 249 -16.07 23.99 15.79
C GLU A 249 -16.59 22.60 16.17
N GLY A 250 -17.51 22.52 17.14
CA GLY A 250 -18.05 21.24 17.62
C GLY A 250 -18.89 20.47 16.59
N SER A 251 -19.37 21.13 15.54
CA SER A 251 -20.17 20.54 14.46
C SER A 251 -19.35 20.01 13.28
N PHE A 252 -18.02 20.14 13.31
CA PHE A 252 -17.16 19.70 12.20
C PHE A 252 -17.12 18.18 12.10
N ASP A 253 -17.41 17.63 10.91
CA ASP A 253 -17.26 16.22 10.61
C ASP A 253 -15.85 15.91 10.04
N PRO A 254 -15.00 15.17 10.76
CA PRO A 254 -13.64 14.83 10.32
C PRO A 254 -13.59 13.68 9.30
N ARG A 255 -14.64 12.86 9.19
CA ARG A 255 -14.61 11.62 8.40
C ARG A 255 -14.32 11.83 6.91
N PRO A 256 -14.88 12.86 6.23
CA PRO A 256 -14.58 13.07 4.81
C PRO A 256 -13.09 13.29 4.52
N TRP A 257 -12.35 13.94 5.43
CA TRP A 257 -10.92 14.22 5.27
C TRP A 257 -10.04 13.00 5.53
N THR A 258 -10.42 12.14 6.49
CA THR A 258 -9.72 10.87 6.72
C THR A 258 -10.00 9.86 5.60
N ARG A 259 -11.18 9.93 4.95
CA ARG A 259 -11.46 9.14 3.73
C ARG A 259 -10.55 9.52 2.57
N VAL A 260 -10.28 10.81 2.37
CA VAL A 260 -9.36 11.27 1.32
C VAL A 260 -7.93 10.77 1.59
N GLU A 261 -7.46 10.84 2.84
CA GLU A 261 -6.17 10.25 3.23
C GLU A 261 -6.12 8.75 2.88
N PHE A 262 -7.18 8.01 3.22
CA PHE A 262 -7.29 6.59 2.89
C PHE A 262 -7.31 6.33 1.37
N PHE A 263 -7.96 7.17 0.57
CA PHE A 263 -7.94 7.02 -0.90
C PHE A 263 -6.53 7.20 -1.49
N VAL A 264 -5.72 8.12 -0.96
CA VAL A 264 -4.31 8.23 -1.36
C VAL A 264 -3.54 6.96 -0.99
N ILE A 265 -3.77 6.40 0.20
CA ILE A 265 -3.17 5.12 0.61
C ILE A 265 -3.61 3.97 -0.31
N LEU A 266 -4.87 3.96 -0.77
CA LEU A 266 -5.34 2.95 -1.72
C LEU A 266 -4.57 3.02 -3.04
N LEU A 267 -4.26 4.22 -3.54
CA LEU A 267 -3.39 4.39 -4.71
C LEU A 267 -1.96 3.89 -4.46
N ILE A 268 -1.43 4.08 -3.24
CA ILE A 268 -0.14 3.51 -2.82
C ILE A 268 -0.18 1.98 -2.80
N PHE A 269 -1.29 1.38 -2.38
CA PHE A 269 -1.49 -0.07 -2.45
C PHE A 269 -1.55 -0.56 -3.91
N VAL A 270 -2.21 0.17 -4.80
CA VAL A 270 -2.21 -0.15 -6.24
C VAL A 270 -0.79 -0.06 -6.82
N ALA A 271 -0.04 1.00 -6.53
CA ALA A 271 1.36 1.12 -6.98
C ALA A 271 2.24 0.00 -6.40
N THR A 272 2.01 -0.40 -5.15
CA THR A 272 2.72 -1.52 -4.51
C THR A 272 2.34 -2.86 -5.17
N GLY A 273 1.07 -3.06 -5.49
CA GLY A 273 0.57 -4.25 -6.19
C GLY A 273 1.01 -4.34 -7.65
N ALA A 274 1.27 -3.21 -8.31
CA ALA A 274 1.89 -3.19 -9.63
C ALA A 274 3.37 -3.60 -9.56
N MET A 275 4.07 -3.05 -8.55
CA MET A 275 5.49 -3.28 -8.32
C MET A 275 5.82 -4.73 -7.92
N SER A 276 4.97 -5.38 -7.13
CA SER A 276 5.13 -6.79 -6.73
C SER A 276 4.96 -7.79 -7.87
N GLN A 277 4.34 -7.36 -8.97
CA GLN A 277 4.10 -8.17 -10.18
C GLN A 277 5.19 -7.96 -11.23
N GLN A 278 6.21 -7.17 -10.90
CA GLN A 278 7.31 -6.80 -11.79
C GLN A 278 8.63 -7.31 -11.22
N SER A 279 9.57 -7.65 -12.10
CA SER A 279 10.89 -8.10 -11.72
C SER A 279 11.63 -7.02 -10.92
N PRO A 280 12.12 -7.31 -9.70
CA PRO A 280 12.93 -6.36 -8.95
C PRO A 280 14.23 -6.02 -9.70
N PRO A 281 14.68 -4.76 -9.69
CA PRO A 281 15.81 -4.27 -10.48
C PRO A 281 17.18 -4.64 -9.88
N SER A 282 17.40 -5.93 -9.60
CA SER A 282 18.68 -6.44 -9.07
C SER A 282 19.80 -6.43 -10.11
N ASN A 283 19.45 -6.50 -11.40
CA ASN A 283 20.37 -6.30 -12.52
C ASN A 283 19.65 -5.58 -13.67
N ILE A 284 19.81 -4.26 -13.73
CA ILE A 284 19.10 -3.39 -14.69
C ILE A 284 19.45 -3.76 -16.13
N ALA A 285 20.73 -4.01 -16.44
CA ALA A 285 21.19 -4.37 -17.78
C ALA A 285 20.54 -5.66 -18.29
N GLN A 286 20.45 -6.68 -17.43
CA GLN A 286 19.80 -7.94 -17.77
C GLN A 286 18.31 -7.74 -18.02
N ILE A 287 17.61 -7.02 -17.14
CA ILE A 287 16.15 -6.81 -17.28
C ILE A 287 15.84 -5.98 -18.52
N LEU A 288 16.63 -4.95 -18.84
CA LEU A 288 16.47 -4.19 -20.08
C LEU A 288 16.62 -5.08 -21.32
N SER A 289 17.54 -6.04 -21.29
CA SER A 289 17.75 -6.96 -22.42
C SER A 289 16.63 -7.98 -22.59
N SER A 290 15.98 -8.41 -21.50
CA SER A 290 14.94 -9.45 -21.52
C SER A 290 13.52 -8.90 -21.59
N GLU A 291 13.23 -7.81 -20.87
CA GLU A 291 11.89 -7.22 -20.72
C GLU A 291 11.75 -5.88 -21.46
N GLY A 292 12.86 -5.24 -21.84
CA GLY A 292 12.86 -3.92 -22.48
C GLY A 292 12.63 -2.76 -21.51
N ILE A 293 12.46 -1.55 -22.08
CA ILE A 293 12.10 -0.36 -21.31
C ILE A 293 10.61 -0.37 -20.94
N SER A 294 10.27 0.34 -19.86
CA SER A 294 8.88 0.53 -19.46
C SER A 294 8.10 1.25 -20.56
N PRO A 295 6.85 0.83 -20.86
CA PRO A 295 5.97 1.56 -21.77
C PRO A 295 5.76 3.03 -21.38
N LEU A 296 5.74 3.34 -20.08
CA LEU A 296 5.61 4.72 -19.61
C LEU A 296 6.87 5.55 -19.87
N PHE A 297 8.04 4.94 -19.72
CA PHE A 297 9.32 5.59 -19.99
C PHE A 297 9.52 5.80 -21.50
N GLY A 298 9.13 4.82 -22.31
CA GLY A 298 9.18 4.90 -23.77
C GLY A 298 8.30 6.00 -24.40
N LEU A 299 7.39 6.63 -23.64
CA LEU A 299 6.68 7.83 -24.12
C LEU A 299 7.58 9.08 -24.18
N PHE A 300 8.71 9.07 -23.47
CA PHE A 300 9.61 10.21 -23.33
C PHE A 300 11.03 9.92 -23.84
N TYR A 301 11.30 8.67 -24.25
CA TYR A 301 12.61 8.24 -24.71
C TYR A 301 12.48 7.38 -25.97
N ASP A 302 12.98 7.92 -27.09
CA ASP A 302 12.99 7.27 -28.41
C ASP A 302 14.40 6.76 -28.81
N GLY A 303 15.35 6.78 -27.87
CA GLY A 303 16.74 6.37 -28.14
C GLY A 303 16.92 4.85 -28.21
N ALA A 304 18.08 4.42 -28.72
CA ALA A 304 18.42 3.01 -28.75
C ALA A 304 18.56 2.45 -27.32
N ILE A 305 18.05 1.24 -27.09
CA ILE A 305 18.17 0.53 -25.82
C ILE A 305 19.52 -0.16 -25.77
N GLN A 306 20.39 0.24 -24.85
CA GLN A 306 21.68 -0.41 -24.60
C GLN A 306 21.78 -0.87 -23.14
N PRO A 307 22.44 -2.01 -22.86
CA PRO A 307 22.56 -2.51 -21.48
C PRO A 307 23.37 -1.60 -20.54
N SER A 308 24.17 -0.68 -21.09
CA SER A 308 25.00 0.28 -20.35
C SER A 308 24.35 1.65 -20.14
N LEU A 309 23.07 1.81 -20.47
CA LEU A 309 22.36 3.07 -20.29
C LEU A 309 22.26 3.43 -18.81
N ASN A 310 22.63 4.67 -18.48
CA ASN A 310 22.42 5.24 -17.15
C ASN A 310 21.46 6.44 -17.25
N ALA A 311 20.56 6.58 -16.29
CA ALA A 311 19.65 7.71 -16.20
C ALA A 311 20.24 8.78 -15.26
N GLN A 312 20.58 9.93 -15.83
CA GLN A 312 21.00 11.10 -15.07
C GLN A 312 19.86 12.12 -15.00
N LEU A 313 19.65 12.67 -13.80
CA LEU A 313 18.73 13.78 -13.60
C LEU A 313 19.42 15.09 -14.00
N VAL A 314 19.02 15.64 -15.13
CA VAL A 314 19.47 16.94 -15.65
C VAL A 314 18.26 17.88 -15.69
N PRO A 315 18.20 18.91 -14.84
CA PRO A 315 17.07 19.84 -14.82
C PRO A 315 16.87 20.50 -16.18
N LYS A 316 15.75 20.20 -16.84
CA LYS A 316 15.33 20.86 -18.08
C LYS A 316 14.25 21.89 -17.76
N PHE A 317 14.11 22.90 -18.62
CA PHE A 317 13.14 23.99 -18.43
C PHE A 317 11.71 23.47 -18.21
N ASP A 318 11.24 22.55 -19.05
CA ASP A 318 9.89 21.96 -18.93
C ASP A 318 9.72 21.17 -17.63
N GLY A 319 10.77 20.45 -17.22
CA GLY A 319 10.81 19.73 -15.96
C GLY A 319 10.69 20.67 -14.75
N ILE A 320 11.45 21.77 -14.75
CA ILE A 320 11.39 22.80 -13.70
C ILE A 320 9.99 23.43 -13.65
N LEU A 321 9.42 23.79 -14.80
CA LEU A 321 8.09 24.40 -14.88
C LEU A 321 7.01 23.46 -14.31
N LEU A 322 7.00 22.19 -14.69
CA LEU A 322 6.08 21.20 -14.14
C LEU A 322 6.31 20.94 -12.65
N GLY A 323 7.57 21.01 -12.18
CA GLY A 323 7.90 20.96 -10.76
C GLY A 323 7.25 22.11 -9.97
N ILE A 324 7.32 23.34 -10.50
CA ILE A 324 6.64 24.51 -9.91
C ILE A 324 5.12 24.30 -9.90
N VAL A 325 4.55 23.81 -11.01
CA VAL A 325 3.11 23.51 -11.09
C VAL A 325 2.69 22.45 -10.06
N SER A 326 3.52 21.43 -9.83
CA SER A 326 3.29 20.43 -8.77
C SER A 326 3.24 21.05 -7.38
N ILE A 327 4.18 21.95 -7.07
CA ILE A 327 4.19 22.70 -5.80
C ILE A 327 2.94 23.57 -5.65
N CYS A 328 2.49 24.21 -6.73
CA CYS A 328 1.24 24.98 -6.74
C CYS A 328 0.03 24.09 -6.44
N PHE A 329 -0.11 22.93 -7.11
CA PHE A 329 -1.20 21.99 -6.83
C PHE A 329 -1.16 21.47 -5.39
N PHE A 330 0.03 21.20 -4.85
CA PHE A 330 0.19 20.77 -3.46
C PHE A 330 -0.24 21.87 -2.49
N THR A 331 0.17 23.11 -2.74
CA THR A 331 -0.25 24.25 -1.93
C THR A 331 -1.76 24.42 -1.96
N VAL A 332 -2.38 24.35 -3.16
CA VAL A 332 -3.83 24.41 -3.30
C VAL A 332 -4.49 23.26 -2.55
N SER A 333 -4.00 22.02 -2.66
CA SER A 333 -4.57 20.85 -1.99
C SER A 333 -4.64 21.03 -0.47
N ILE A 334 -3.63 21.66 0.14
CA ILE A 334 -3.63 22.01 1.58
C ILE A 334 -4.56 23.18 1.89
N LEU A 335 -4.55 24.23 1.07
CA LEU A 335 -5.40 25.41 1.27
C LEU A 335 -6.90 25.11 1.19
N THR A 336 -7.30 24.08 0.44
CA THR A 336 -8.70 23.62 0.37
C THR A 336 -9.32 23.41 1.75
N PHE A 337 -8.56 22.85 2.70
CA PHE A 337 -9.03 22.59 4.06
C PHE A 337 -9.36 23.88 4.80
N PHE A 338 -8.48 24.87 4.69
CA PHE A 338 -8.62 26.17 5.35
C PHE A 338 -9.73 27.01 4.71
N LYS A 339 -9.90 26.89 3.39
CA LYS A 339 -10.94 27.60 2.63
C LYS A 339 -12.30 26.89 2.64
N LYS A 340 -12.46 25.83 3.44
CA LYS A 340 -13.72 25.05 3.58
C LYS A 340 -14.22 24.49 2.23
N MET A 341 -13.31 24.19 1.31
CA MET A 341 -13.65 23.56 0.03
C MET A 341 -13.94 22.06 0.20
N PRO A 342 -14.64 21.42 -0.76
CA PRO A 342 -14.91 20.00 -0.70
C PRO A 342 -13.63 19.14 -0.64
N PRO A 343 -13.57 18.09 0.21
CA PRO A 343 -12.41 17.19 0.28
C PRO A 343 -12.06 16.53 -1.06
N LEU A 344 -13.05 16.28 -1.91
CA LEU A 344 -12.83 15.75 -3.26
C LEU A 344 -11.95 16.67 -4.12
N PHE A 345 -12.11 18.00 -3.98
CA PHE A 345 -11.27 18.96 -4.71
C PHE A 345 -9.82 18.87 -4.24
N SER A 346 -9.58 18.73 -2.93
CA SER A 346 -8.24 18.45 -2.38
C SER A 346 -7.64 17.18 -3.00
N PHE A 347 -8.44 16.10 -3.07
CA PHE A 347 -8.00 14.83 -3.63
C PHE A 347 -7.58 14.97 -5.10
N ILE A 348 -8.39 15.63 -5.93
CA ILE A 348 -8.08 15.89 -7.34
C ILE A 348 -6.76 16.66 -7.47
N MET A 349 -6.57 17.71 -6.66
CA MET A 349 -5.31 18.47 -6.64
C MET A 349 -4.12 17.58 -6.26
N SER A 350 -4.28 16.68 -5.29
CA SER A 350 -3.25 15.70 -4.91
C SER A 350 -2.89 14.73 -6.05
N ILE A 351 -3.84 14.34 -6.90
CA ILE A 351 -3.54 13.55 -8.11
C ILE A 351 -2.73 14.39 -9.11
N LEU A 352 -3.10 15.65 -9.30
CA LEU A 352 -2.36 16.56 -10.18
C LEU A 352 -0.94 16.82 -9.67
N VAL A 353 -0.69 16.86 -8.36
CA VAL A 353 0.66 16.89 -7.76
C VAL A 353 1.49 15.72 -8.28
N VAL A 354 0.95 14.50 -8.18
CA VAL A 354 1.68 13.28 -8.58
C VAL A 354 1.94 13.28 -10.08
N ILE A 355 0.95 13.59 -10.92
CA ILE A 355 1.11 13.63 -12.38
C ILE A 355 2.17 14.67 -12.78
N SER A 356 2.06 15.89 -12.27
CA SER A 356 3.00 16.96 -12.62
C SER A 356 4.41 16.69 -12.11
N ALA A 357 4.58 16.17 -10.89
CA ALA A 357 5.89 15.79 -10.36
C ALA A 357 6.51 14.62 -11.14
N TYR A 358 5.70 13.64 -11.52
CA TYR A 358 6.14 12.50 -12.32
C TYR A 358 6.67 12.96 -13.69
N LEU A 359 5.89 13.78 -14.40
CA LEU A 359 6.30 14.35 -15.68
C LEU A 359 7.52 15.27 -15.54
N ALA A 360 7.59 16.06 -14.47
CA ALA A 360 8.73 16.93 -14.18
C ALA A 360 10.04 16.13 -14.08
N LEU A 361 9.99 14.98 -13.39
CA LEU A 361 11.14 14.09 -13.24
C LEU A 361 11.50 13.43 -14.56
N LEU A 362 10.55 12.81 -15.27
CA LEU A 362 10.84 12.10 -16.52
C LEU A 362 11.36 13.02 -17.62
N LEU A 363 10.83 14.24 -17.77
CA LEU A 363 11.37 15.21 -18.73
C LEU A 363 12.78 15.69 -18.35
N SER A 364 13.12 15.63 -17.05
CA SER A 364 14.46 15.93 -16.54
C SER A 364 15.40 14.72 -16.56
N VAL A 365 14.98 13.56 -17.06
CA VAL A 365 15.89 12.44 -17.28
C VAL A 365 16.65 12.67 -18.59
N GLN A 366 17.95 12.47 -18.52
CA GLN A 366 18.83 12.29 -19.67
C GLN A 366 19.44 10.90 -19.55
N VAL A 367 19.24 10.07 -20.56
CA VAL A 367 19.88 8.75 -20.63
C VAL A 367 21.24 8.91 -21.31
N VAL A 368 22.29 8.38 -20.70
CA VAL A 368 23.70 8.50 -21.11
C VAL A 368 24.32 7.13 -21.30
#